data_AF-A0A7J9L4H6-F1
#
_entry.id   AF-A0A7J9L4H6-F1
#
_cell.length_a   1.000
_cell.length_b   1.000
_cell.length_c   1.000
_cell.angle_alpha   90.00
_cell.angle_beta   90.00
_cell.angle_gamma   90.00
#
_symmetry.space_group_name_H-M   'P 1'
#
loop_
_entity.id
_entity.type
_entity.pdbx_description
1 polymer ?
#
loop_
_entity_poly.entity_id
_entity_poly.type
_entity_poly.pdbx_seq_one_letter_code
_entity_poly.pdbx_strand_id
1 'polypeptide(L)'
;VELGRRDGRISTKASVQRQLPGPNFKLDQLNSMFARHGLSQTDMIALSGAHTIGFAHCGRFSKRIFNFSPRNPIDPTLNFRYALQLRQMCPRNVDPRIAINMDPTTPRTFDNAYYKNLQQGMGLFTSDQVLFSDPRSRGTVNLFASSNAAFHNAFVAAITKLGRVGVLTGKQGEIRRDCTRPN
;
A
#
# COMPACT_ATOMS: atom_id res chain seq x y z
N VAL A 1 0.82 -13.04 16.90
CA VAL A 1 0.92 -11.59 17.20
C VAL A 1 1.64 -11.41 18.53
N GLU A 2 2.58 -10.47 18.62
CA GLU A 2 3.24 -10.12 19.89
C GLU A 2 2.42 -9.08 20.65
N LEU A 3 2.35 -9.17 21.97
CA LEU A 3 1.56 -8.29 22.84
C LEU A 3 2.45 -7.48 23.80
N GLY A 4 1.86 -6.59 24.60
CA GLY A 4 2.57 -5.80 25.62
C GLY A 4 2.90 -4.35 25.24
N ARG A 5 2.41 -3.86 24.09
CA ARG A 5 2.49 -2.44 23.71
C ARG A 5 1.61 -1.58 24.61
N ARG A 6 2.02 -0.33 24.80
CA ARG A 6 1.31 0.69 25.58
C ARG A 6 1.01 1.92 24.73
N ASP A 7 0.01 2.68 25.13
CA ASP A 7 -0.49 3.83 24.38
C ASP A 7 0.38 5.07 24.59
N GLY A 8 0.64 5.82 23.51
CA GLY A 8 1.32 7.12 23.57
C GLY A 8 0.42 8.21 24.14
N ARG A 9 0.99 9.32 24.64
CA ARG A 9 0.20 10.45 25.19
C ARG A 9 0.11 11.66 24.25
N ILE A 10 0.78 11.61 23.11
CA ILE A 10 0.94 12.73 22.18
C ILE A 10 0.51 12.27 20.78
N SER A 11 -0.39 13.04 20.16
CA SER A 11 -0.79 12.87 18.77
C SER A 11 -0.92 14.25 18.14
N THR A 12 -0.10 14.55 17.14
CA THR A 12 -0.10 15.87 16.50
C THR A 12 -0.07 15.72 14.98
N LYS A 13 -0.58 16.71 14.25
CA LYS A 13 -0.45 16.74 12.78
C LYS A 13 1.01 16.69 12.33
N ALA A 14 1.91 17.30 13.10
CA ALA A 14 3.34 17.31 12.80
C ALA A 14 3.98 15.91 12.91
N SER A 15 3.48 15.03 13.79
CA SER A 15 4.06 13.69 14.00
C SER A 15 3.87 12.74 12.81
N VAL A 16 2.93 13.03 11.90
CA VAL A 16 2.68 12.20 10.70
C VAL A 16 3.25 12.81 9.41
N GLN A 17 3.67 14.08 9.45
CA GLN A 17 4.12 14.78 8.27
C GLN A 17 5.40 14.13 7.72
N ARG A 18 5.37 13.70 6.45
CA ARG A 18 6.47 12.98 5.74
C ARG A 18 6.78 11.58 6.29
N GLN A 19 5.94 11.04 7.18
CA GLN A 19 6.11 9.69 7.75
C GLN A 19 5.27 8.62 7.03
N LEU A 20 4.40 9.02 6.10
CA LEU A 20 3.50 8.10 5.39
C LEU A 20 3.80 8.08 3.88
N PRO A 21 3.76 6.89 3.24
CA PRO A 21 4.00 6.78 1.81
C PRO A 21 2.83 7.35 1.00
N GLY A 22 3.14 7.98 -0.13
CA GLY A 22 2.14 8.46 -1.08
C GLY A 22 1.84 7.44 -2.18
N PRO A 23 0.63 7.46 -2.79
CA PRO A 23 0.25 6.53 -3.87
C PRO A 23 1.04 6.74 -5.17
N ASN A 24 1.74 7.87 -5.29
CA ASN A 24 2.57 8.24 -6.44
C ASN A 24 4.07 8.00 -6.22
N PHE A 25 4.47 7.43 -5.08
CA PHE A 25 5.88 7.19 -4.76
C PHE A 25 6.49 6.17 -5.72
N LYS A 26 7.79 6.36 -6.02
CA LYS A 26 8.62 5.43 -6.79
C LYS A 26 9.37 4.48 -5.85
N LEU A 27 9.96 3.42 -6.41
CA LEU A 27 10.58 2.35 -5.64
C LEU A 27 11.62 2.87 -4.62
N ASP A 28 12.48 3.81 -5.01
CA ASP A 28 13.48 4.37 -4.10
C ASP A 28 12.85 5.12 -2.91
N GLN A 29 11.77 5.87 -3.15
CA GLN A 29 11.05 6.58 -2.08
C GLN A 29 10.39 5.59 -1.11
N LEU A 30 9.81 4.50 -1.63
CA LEU A 30 9.23 3.43 -0.81
C LEU A 30 10.32 2.73 0.00
N ASN A 31 11.42 2.32 -0.63
CA ASN A 31 12.54 1.67 0.03
C ASN A 31 13.13 2.55 1.14
N SER A 32 13.44 3.82 0.84
CA SER A 32 13.99 4.74 1.85
C SER A 32 13.04 4.94 3.02
N MET A 33 11.73 5.02 2.77
CA MET A 33 10.76 5.21 3.85
C MET A 33 10.66 3.99 4.76
N PHE A 34 10.56 2.78 4.19
CA PHE A 34 10.49 1.53 4.96
C PHE A 34 11.81 1.22 5.67
N ALA A 35 12.96 1.47 5.03
CA ALA A 35 14.27 1.25 5.62
C ALA A 35 14.52 2.10 6.88
N ARG A 36 13.97 3.32 6.96
CA ARG A 36 14.03 4.15 8.18
C ARG A 36 13.35 3.51 9.39
N HIS A 37 12.47 2.53 9.16
CA HIS A 37 11.81 1.75 10.20
C HIS A 37 12.37 0.32 10.33
N GLY A 38 13.56 0.06 9.75
CA GLY A 38 14.19 -1.26 9.80
C GLY A 38 13.48 -2.32 8.96
N LEU A 39 12.67 -1.92 7.99
CA LEU A 39 11.95 -2.83 7.10
C LEU A 39 12.67 -2.94 5.75
N SER A 40 12.91 -4.17 5.32
CA SER A 40 13.56 -4.47 4.03
C SER A 40 12.64 -4.21 2.84
N GLN A 41 13.19 -4.23 1.62
CA GLN A 41 12.38 -4.17 0.39
C GLN A 41 11.38 -5.33 0.31
N THR A 42 11.77 -6.54 0.73
CA THR A 42 10.85 -7.69 0.80
C THR A 42 9.71 -7.44 1.79
N ASP A 43 10.01 -6.86 2.97
CA ASP A 43 8.98 -6.51 3.94
C ASP A 43 8.00 -5.48 3.37
N MET A 44 8.51 -4.46 2.66
CA MET A 44 7.69 -3.45 1.97
C MET A 44 6.79 -4.05 0.89
N ILE A 45 7.33 -4.93 0.04
CA ILE A 45 6.57 -5.59 -1.02
C ILE A 45 5.50 -6.52 -0.42
N ALA A 46 5.82 -7.24 0.65
CA ALA A 46 4.88 -8.09 1.36
C ALA A 46 3.74 -7.25 1.96
N LEU A 47 4.06 -6.19 2.70
CA LEU A 47 3.06 -5.30 3.32
C LEU A 47 2.18 -4.59 2.29
N SER A 48 2.71 -4.26 1.11
CA SER A 48 1.92 -3.72 -0.01
C SER A 48 0.85 -4.70 -0.50
N GLY A 49 1.05 -6.01 -0.28
CA GLY A 49 0.04 -7.05 -0.56
C GLY A 49 -1.26 -6.88 0.21
N ALA A 50 -1.29 -6.08 1.27
CA ALA A 50 -2.54 -5.71 1.94
C ALA A 50 -3.55 -5.00 1.01
N HIS A 51 -3.10 -4.43 -0.12
CA HIS A 51 -3.97 -3.87 -1.16
C HIS A 51 -4.78 -4.93 -1.95
N THR A 52 -4.65 -6.22 -1.63
CA THR A 52 -5.53 -7.29 -2.15
C THR A 52 -6.99 -7.14 -1.68
N ILE A 53 -7.26 -6.36 -0.62
CA ILE A 53 -8.61 -6.03 -0.15
C ILE A 53 -8.75 -4.54 0.14
N GLY A 54 -9.99 -4.07 0.17
CA GLY A 54 -10.32 -2.68 0.51
C GLY A 54 -10.49 -1.79 -0.72
N PHE A 55 -10.57 -0.49 -0.48
CA PHE A 55 -10.94 0.50 -1.50
C PHE A 55 -10.05 1.74 -1.51
N ALA A 56 -10.08 2.45 -2.62
CA ALA A 56 -9.40 3.71 -2.81
C ALA A 56 -10.30 4.74 -3.50
N HIS A 57 -10.28 5.98 -3.00
CA HIS A 57 -10.95 7.09 -3.65
C HIS A 57 -10.31 7.41 -5.01
N CYS A 58 -11.14 7.73 -6.01
CA CYS A 58 -10.71 8.03 -7.37
C CYS A 58 -9.59 9.10 -7.43
N GLY A 59 -9.67 10.11 -6.56
CA GLY A 59 -8.67 11.18 -6.48
C GLY A 59 -7.23 10.68 -6.21
N ARG A 60 -7.06 9.50 -5.60
CA ARG A 60 -5.74 8.94 -5.26
C ARG A 60 -4.97 8.38 -6.45
N PHE A 61 -5.64 8.01 -7.54
CA PHE A 61 -5.01 7.45 -8.75
C PHE A 61 -5.43 8.16 -10.05
N SER A 62 -6.37 9.11 -10.00
CA SER A 62 -6.89 9.86 -11.17
C SER A 62 -5.81 10.40 -12.12
N LYS A 63 -4.68 10.89 -11.59
CA LYS A 63 -3.55 11.34 -12.42
C LYS A 63 -3.04 10.26 -13.36
N ARG A 64 -3.01 8.98 -12.93
CA ARG A 64 -2.56 7.86 -13.75
C ARG A 64 -3.48 7.56 -14.94
N ILE A 65 -4.76 7.91 -14.84
CA ILE A 65 -5.75 7.60 -15.89
C ILE A 65 -6.13 8.83 -16.73
N PHE A 66 -5.80 10.06 -16.33
CA PHE A 66 -6.19 11.26 -17.08
C PHE A 66 -5.06 12.21 -17.45
N ASN A 67 -4.06 12.38 -16.59
CA ASN A 67 -3.05 13.43 -16.68
C ASN A 67 -1.69 12.91 -16.19
N PHE A 68 -1.23 11.76 -16.71
CA PHE A 68 -0.02 11.12 -16.18
C PHE A 68 1.25 11.91 -16.51
N SER A 69 1.40 12.35 -17.76
CA SER A 69 2.45 13.28 -18.19
C SER A 69 1.97 14.10 -19.38
N PRO A 70 2.68 15.18 -19.77
CA PRO A 70 2.30 15.99 -20.93
C PRO A 70 2.17 15.21 -22.25
N ARG A 71 2.92 14.11 -22.39
CA ARG A 71 2.92 13.26 -23.59
C ARG A 71 2.01 12.03 -23.46
N ASN A 72 1.69 11.62 -22.24
CA ASN A 72 0.93 10.40 -21.95
C ASN A 72 -0.24 10.73 -21.00
N PRO A 73 -1.47 10.80 -21.51
CA PRO A 73 -2.65 11.00 -20.66
C PRO A 73 -2.88 9.85 -19.68
N ILE A 74 -2.57 8.62 -20.09
CA ILE A 74 -2.64 7.40 -19.28
C ILE A 74 -1.20 6.94 -18.99
N ASP A 75 -0.97 6.49 -17.76
CA ASP A 75 0.28 5.87 -17.32
C ASP A 75 0.63 4.68 -18.23
N PRO A 76 1.78 4.70 -18.95
CA PRO A 76 2.16 3.61 -19.85
C PRO A 76 2.37 2.25 -19.15
N THR A 77 2.55 2.25 -17.83
CA THR A 77 2.69 1.02 -17.03
C THR A 77 1.34 0.43 -16.60
N LEU A 78 0.25 1.17 -16.80
CA LEU A 78 -1.11 0.74 -16.50
C LEU A 78 -1.71 0.06 -17.74
N ASN A 79 -2.28 -1.13 -17.54
CA ASN A 79 -3.00 -1.86 -18.57
C ASN A 79 -4.09 -0.98 -19.18
N PHE A 80 -4.04 -0.79 -20.51
CA PHE A 80 -4.93 0.16 -21.18
C PHE A 80 -6.41 -0.19 -21.02
N ARG A 81 -6.78 -1.48 -21.11
CA ARG A 81 -8.18 -1.92 -20.92
C ARG A 81 -8.65 -1.66 -19.50
N TYR A 82 -7.80 -1.96 -18.51
CA TYR A 82 -8.09 -1.65 -17.11
C TYR A 82 -8.19 -0.15 -16.87
N ALA A 83 -7.34 0.67 -17.48
CA ALA A 83 -7.42 2.13 -17.42
C ALA A 83 -8.77 2.67 -17.94
N LEU A 84 -9.32 2.07 -19.00
CA LEU A 84 -10.65 2.45 -19.51
C LEU A 84 -11.77 2.04 -18.54
N GLN A 85 -11.69 0.86 -17.91
CA GLN A 85 -12.62 0.46 -16.86
C GLN A 85 -12.56 1.43 -15.66
N LEU A 86 -11.35 1.80 -15.23
CA LEU A 86 -11.15 2.79 -14.17
C LEU A 86 -11.77 4.15 -14.54
N ARG A 87 -11.68 4.59 -15.80
CA ARG A 87 -12.32 5.84 -16.25
C ARG A 87 -13.85 5.78 -16.23
N GLN A 88 -14.46 4.61 -16.45
CA GLN A 88 -15.91 4.44 -16.35
C GLN A 88 -16.37 4.56 -14.90
N MET A 89 -15.63 3.96 -13.96
CA MET A 89 -15.94 4.03 -12.53
C MET A 89 -15.55 5.37 -11.89
N CYS A 90 -14.54 6.04 -12.45
CA CYS A 90 -13.99 7.30 -11.97
C CYS A 90 -13.90 8.36 -13.09
N PRO A 91 -15.04 8.92 -13.55
CA PRO A 91 -15.03 10.02 -14.50
C PRO A 91 -14.35 11.27 -13.93
N ARG A 92 -13.96 12.24 -14.78
CA ARG A 92 -13.19 13.43 -14.35
C ARG A 92 -13.86 14.25 -13.24
N ASN A 93 -15.19 14.33 -13.25
CA ASN A 93 -15.99 15.08 -12.28
C ASN A 93 -16.75 14.15 -11.31
N VAL A 94 -16.18 12.99 -11.01
CA VAL A 94 -16.75 12.06 -10.03
C VAL A 94 -16.82 12.70 -8.64
N ASP A 95 -17.86 12.38 -7.87
CA ASP A 95 -17.94 12.77 -6.46
C ASP A 95 -16.68 12.27 -5.72
N PRO A 96 -15.94 13.14 -4.99
CA PRO A 96 -14.71 12.76 -4.28
C PRO A 96 -14.87 11.62 -3.28
N ARG A 97 -16.10 11.33 -2.84
CA ARG A 97 -16.43 10.23 -1.92
C ARG A 97 -16.47 8.88 -2.62
N ILE A 98 -16.57 8.84 -3.94
CA ILE A 98 -16.58 7.58 -4.69
C ILE A 98 -15.22 6.89 -4.53
N ALA A 99 -15.29 5.61 -4.19
CA ALA A 99 -14.16 4.72 -4.07
C ALA A 99 -14.43 3.42 -4.81
N ILE A 100 -13.35 2.81 -5.30
CA ILE A 100 -13.38 1.52 -6.00
C ILE A 100 -12.48 0.54 -5.28
N ASN A 101 -12.67 -0.76 -5.52
CA ASN A 101 -11.81 -1.79 -4.95
C ASN A 101 -10.36 -1.62 -5.43
N MET A 102 -9.40 -1.87 -4.54
CA MET A 102 -7.98 -1.85 -4.90
C MET A 102 -7.56 -3.08 -5.70
N ASP A 103 -8.20 -4.22 -5.42
CA ASP A 103 -8.05 -5.47 -6.18
C ASP A 103 -9.26 -5.67 -7.12
N PRO A 104 -9.08 -5.60 -8.45
CA PRO A 104 -10.16 -5.84 -9.40
C PRO A 104 -10.53 -7.32 -9.57
N THR A 105 -9.73 -8.25 -9.05
CA THR A 105 -9.86 -9.68 -9.27
C THR A 105 -10.59 -10.37 -8.12
N THR A 106 -10.15 -10.13 -6.88
CA THR A 106 -10.73 -10.75 -5.66
C THR A 106 -10.92 -9.73 -4.53
N PRO A 107 -11.78 -8.70 -4.70
CA PRO A 107 -11.86 -7.52 -3.83
C PRO A 107 -12.17 -7.77 -2.35
N ARG A 108 -12.58 -9.00 -1.98
CA ARG A 108 -12.97 -9.40 -0.62
C ARG A 108 -12.16 -10.57 -0.09
N THR A 109 -11.16 -11.04 -0.82
CA THR A 109 -10.32 -12.18 -0.41
C THR A 109 -8.91 -11.71 -0.16
N PHE A 110 -8.34 -12.07 0.99
CA PHE A 110 -6.93 -11.83 1.24
C PHE A 110 -6.10 -12.94 0.58
N ASP A 111 -5.60 -12.67 -0.64
CA ASP A 111 -4.84 -13.64 -1.42
C ASP A 111 -3.72 -12.97 -2.24
N ASN A 112 -3.08 -13.73 -3.13
CA ASN A 112 -1.99 -13.23 -3.97
C ASN A 112 -2.44 -12.67 -5.32
N ALA A 113 -3.74 -12.46 -5.55
CA ALA A 113 -4.26 -11.85 -6.77
C ALA A 113 -3.69 -10.45 -6.98
N TYR A 114 -3.47 -9.68 -5.90
CA TYR A 114 -2.74 -8.42 -5.95
C TYR A 114 -1.45 -8.50 -6.79
N TYR A 115 -0.59 -9.49 -6.54
CA TYR A 115 0.69 -9.63 -7.28
C TYR A 115 0.48 -10.10 -8.72
N LYS A 116 -0.51 -10.96 -8.97
CA LYS A 116 -0.89 -11.37 -10.33
C LYS A 116 -1.45 -10.20 -11.14
N ASN A 117 -2.13 -9.26 -10.49
CA ASN A 117 -2.62 -8.03 -11.10
C ASN A 117 -1.44 -7.14 -11.51
N LEU A 118 -0.41 -7.01 -10.67
CA LEU A 118 0.79 -6.23 -11.01
C LEU A 118 1.49 -6.76 -12.27
N GLN A 119 1.58 -8.10 -12.41
CA GLN A 119 2.16 -8.74 -13.61
C GLN A 119 1.41 -8.37 -14.90
N GLN A 120 0.11 -8.09 -14.78
CA GLN A 120 -0.76 -7.73 -15.90
C GLN A 120 -0.86 -6.21 -16.12
N GLY A 121 -0.10 -5.40 -15.38
CA GLY A 121 -0.18 -3.95 -15.41
C GLY A 121 -1.43 -3.39 -14.72
N MET A 122 -2.06 -4.14 -13.82
CA MET A 122 -3.33 -3.78 -13.17
C MET A 122 -3.19 -3.30 -11.72
N GLY A 123 -1.99 -2.91 -11.29
CA GLY A 123 -1.81 -2.22 -10.00
C GLY A 123 -2.51 -0.87 -10.00
N LEU A 124 -3.32 -0.56 -8.98
CA LEU A 124 -4.15 0.65 -8.96
C LEU A 124 -3.31 1.91 -8.76
N PHE A 125 -2.38 1.91 -7.81
CA PHE A 125 -1.49 3.03 -7.55
C PHE A 125 -0.18 2.93 -8.33
N THR A 126 0.49 4.07 -8.51
CA THR A 126 1.85 4.08 -9.07
C THR A 126 2.80 3.36 -8.11
N SER A 127 2.59 3.51 -6.79
CA SER A 127 3.34 2.80 -5.75
C SER A 127 3.13 1.28 -5.79
N ASP A 128 2.02 0.80 -6.34
CA ASP A 128 1.78 -0.64 -6.53
C ASP A 128 2.49 -1.12 -7.81
N GLN A 129 2.21 -0.45 -8.94
CA GLN A 129 2.69 -0.89 -10.24
C GLN A 129 4.22 -0.78 -10.36
N VAL A 130 4.84 0.15 -9.63
CA VAL A 130 6.31 0.29 -9.61
C VAL A 130 7.01 -0.95 -9.06
N LEU A 131 6.37 -1.72 -8.18
CA LEU A 131 6.94 -2.95 -7.61
C LEU A 131 7.21 -4.01 -8.68
N PHE A 132 6.42 -4.03 -9.76
CA PHE A 132 6.63 -4.95 -10.87
C PHE A 132 7.39 -4.30 -12.04
N SER A 133 7.13 -3.03 -12.33
CA SER A 133 7.78 -2.36 -13.46
C SER A 133 9.28 -2.13 -13.24
N ASP A 134 9.72 -1.93 -12.00
CA ASP A 134 11.15 -1.80 -11.68
C ASP A 134 11.80 -3.20 -11.54
N PRO A 135 12.90 -3.49 -12.28
CA PRO A 135 13.57 -4.79 -12.23
C PRO A 135 14.05 -5.21 -10.83
N ARG A 136 14.38 -4.25 -9.96
CA ARG A 136 14.97 -4.51 -8.64
C ARG A 136 14.02 -5.23 -7.69
N SER A 137 12.72 -4.97 -7.81
CA SER A 137 11.67 -5.57 -6.97
C SER A 137 10.88 -6.68 -7.67
N ARG A 138 11.01 -6.79 -9.00
CA ARG A 138 10.21 -7.70 -9.85
C ARG A 138 10.33 -9.18 -9.45
N GLY A 139 11.53 -9.61 -9.04
CA GLY A 139 11.76 -11.00 -8.59
C GLY A 139 10.87 -11.40 -7.41
N THR A 140 10.75 -10.53 -6.40
CA THR A 140 9.89 -10.76 -5.23
C THR A 140 8.41 -10.76 -5.61
N VAL A 141 7.97 -9.85 -6.49
CA VAL A 141 6.59 -9.84 -6.99
C VAL A 141 6.25 -11.16 -7.72
N ASN A 142 7.15 -11.65 -8.56
CA ASN A 142 6.97 -12.92 -9.27
C ASN A 142 6.85 -14.11 -8.31
N LEU A 143 7.67 -14.15 -7.26
CA LEU A 143 7.59 -15.18 -6.22
C LEU A 143 6.24 -15.16 -5.51
N PHE A 144 5.75 -13.99 -5.11
CA PHE A 144 4.47 -13.88 -4.42
C PHE A 144 3.28 -14.16 -5.34
N ALA A 145 3.36 -13.79 -6.62
CA ALA A 145 2.34 -14.12 -7.61
C ALA A 145 2.25 -15.64 -7.89
N SER A 146 3.39 -16.35 -7.89
CA SER A 146 3.43 -17.79 -8.16
C SER A 146 3.04 -18.65 -6.95
N SER A 147 3.20 -18.15 -5.72
CA SER A 147 2.91 -18.90 -4.50
C SER A 147 2.19 -18.06 -3.45
N ASN A 148 0.92 -18.40 -3.22
CA ASN A 148 0.12 -17.77 -2.17
C ASN A 148 0.73 -18.03 -0.77
N ALA A 149 1.33 -19.21 -0.56
CA ALA A 149 2.02 -19.54 0.68
C ALA A 149 3.27 -18.67 0.90
N ALA A 150 4.06 -18.41 -0.16
CA ALA A 150 5.22 -17.54 -0.07
C ALA A 150 4.83 -16.11 0.32
N PHE A 151 3.75 -15.59 -0.29
CA PHE A 151 3.18 -14.30 0.09
C PHE A 151 2.75 -14.29 1.56
N HIS A 152 1.92 -15.25 1.99
CA HIS A 152 1.39 -15.29 3.36
C HIS A 152 2.51 -15.37 4.40
N ASN A 153 3.52 -16.22 4.18
CA ASN A 153 4.66 -16.34 5.08
C ASN A 153 5.44 -15.03 5.19
N ALA A 154 5.70 -14.36 4.06
CA ALA A 154 6.36 -13.06 4.04
C ALA A 154 5.52 -11.97 4.69
N PHE A 155 4.20 -11.97 4.47
CA PHE A 155 3.28 -11.01 5.08
C PHE A 155 3.26 -11.13 6.60
N VAL A 156 3.17 -12.36 7.13
CA VAL A 156 3.20 -12.62 8.58
C VAL A 156 4.53 -12.16 9.19
N ALA A 157 5.65 -12.43 8.53
CA ALA A 157 6.96 -11.97 8.99
C ALA A 157 7.06 -10.44 8.98
N ALA A 158 6.62 -9.80 7.89
CA ALA A 158 6.70 -8.35 7.70
C ALA A 158 5.76 -7.59 8.64
N ILE A 159 4.51 -8.04 8.82
CA ILE A 159 3.55 -7.40 9.74
C ILE A 159 3.97 -7.56 11.19
N THR A 160 4.62 -8.67 11.54
CA THR A 160 5.21 -8.87 12.87
C THR A 160 6.36 -7.88 13.11
N LYS A 161 7.26 -7.70 12.13
CA LYS A 161 8.32 -6.68 12.22
C LYS A 161 7.76 -5.26 12.30
N LEU A 162 6.78 -4.91 11.47
CA LEU A 162 6.12 -3.60 11.50
C LEU A 162 5.50 -3.34 12.88
N GLY A 163 4.91 -4.37 13.49
CA GLY A 163 4.39 -4.30 14.85
C GLY A 163 5.43 -3.98 15.93
N ARG A 164 6.74 -4.08 15.66
CA ARG A 164 7.80 -3.73 16.64
C ARG A 164 8.28 -2.29 16.50
N VAL A 165 7.86 -1.58 15.45
CA VAL A 165 8.33 -0.21 15.16
C VAL A 165 7.79 0.75 16.22
N GLY A 166 8.69 1.47 16.90
CA GLY A 166 8.35 2.59 17.78
C GLY A 166 7.47 2.23 18.99
N VAL A 167 7.52 0.99 19.47
CA VAL A 167 6.65 0.52 20.56
C VAL A 167 7.05 1.11 21.92
N LEU A 168 6.03 1.42 22.74
CA LEU A 168 6.20 1.75 24.15
C LEU A 168 5.93 0.51 25.00
N THR A 169 6.80 0.22 25.97
CA THR A 169 6.67 -0.95 26.86
C THR A 169 6.97 -0.60 28.33
N GLY A 170 6.71 -1.54 29.24
CA GLY A 170 7.00 -1.37 30.67
C GLY A 170 6.22 -0.20 31.30
N LYS A 171 6.95 0.80 31.79
CA LYS A 171 6.35 2.02 32.40
C LYS A 171 6.13 3.16 31.40
N GLN A 172 6.52 2.99 30.14
CA GLN A 172 6.32 4.02 29.11
C GLN A 172 4.86 4.06 28.64
N GLY A 173 4.32 5.24 28.38
CA GLY A 173 2.92 5.38 27.95
C GLY A 173 1.91 4.94 29.02
N GLU A 174 0.71 4.57 28.58
CA GLU A 174 -0.41 4.19 29.44
C GLU A 174 -1.24 3.03 28.87
N ILE A 175 -2.24 2.57 29.65
CA ILE A 175 -3.32 1.71 29.15
C ILE A 175 -4.57 2.59 29.13
N ARG A 176 -4.98 3.06 27.95
CA ARG A 176 -6.15 3.95 27.84
C ARG A 176 -7.43 3.18 28.12
N ARG A 177 -8.35 3.82 28.82
CA ARG A 177 -9.73 3.34 28.97
C ARG A 177 -10.62 3.70 27.78
N ASP A 178 -10.24 4.77 27.09
CA ASP A 178 -10.91 5.31 25.90
C ASP A 178 -9.84 5.68 24.87
N CYS A 179 -9.86 5.05 23.69
CA CYS A 179 -8.83 5.24 22.68
C CYS A 179 -8.82 6.67 22.08
N THR A 180 -9.89 7.45 22.27
CA THR A 180 -10.04 8.80 21.68
C THR A 180 -9.32 9.90 22.46
N ARG A 181 -8.87 9.62 23.68
CA ARG A 181 -8.20 10.59 24.56
C ARG A 181 -7.16 9.93 25.47
N PRO A 182 -6.14 10.68 25.95
CA PRO A 182 -5.33 10.25 27.09
C PRO A 182 -6.19 10.05 28.34
N ASN A 183 -5.73 9.22 29.29
CA ASN A 183 -6.42 9.07 30.58
C ASN A 183 -6.35 10.34 31.43
#